data_AF-A0A1C5D6J6-F1
#
_entry.id   AF-A0A1C5D6J6-F1
#
_cell.length_a   1.000
_cell.length_b   1.000
_cell.length_c   1.000
_cell.angle_alpha   90.00
_cell.angle_beta   90.00
_cell.angle_gamma   90.00
#
_symmetry.space_group_name_H-M   'P 1'
#
loop_
_entity.id
_entity.type
_entity.pdbx_description
1 polymer ?
#
loop_
_entity_poly.entity_id
_entity_poly.type
_entity_poly.pdbx_seq_one_letter_code
_entity_poly.pdbx_strand_id
1 'polypeptide(L)'
;MEGAHDAQEAVRELTAIADPVKPHLTIDTPLRRALAGALEQIGGLVPAYQAMASVFEGRDATVAEEFTALCTTHMVRLRAVGLLRRQLDVELRAGNQRAAVRAAGQDADALFDNWCAEAEAYLVAEAYPLGDLVAVQVEAALAVARLLDSEAE
;
A
#
# COMPACT_ATOMS: atom_id res chain seq x y z
N MET A 1 -10.24 -2.68 -13.61
CA MET A 1 -9.45 -3.45 -12.63
C MET A 1 -9.86 -3.06 -11.23
N GLU A 2 -10.00 -4.04 -10.35
CA GLU A 2 -10.39 -3.90 -8.94
C GLU A 2 -9.48 -2.92 -8.18
N GLY A 3 -8.15 -2.98 -8.40
CA GLY A 3 -7.19 -2.10 -7.73
C GLY A 3 -7.39 -0.59 -7.92
N ALA A 4 -7.98 -0.14 -9.04
CA ALA A 4 -8.29 1.28 -9.24
C ALA A 4 -9.43 1.75 -8.33
N HIS A 5 -10.44 0.90 -8.15
CA HIS A 5 -11.55 1.15 -7.23
C HIS A 5 -11.03 1.16 -5.79
N ASP A 6 -10.22 0.17 -5.43
CA ASP A 6 -9.70 0.01 -4.07
C ASP A 6 -8.77 1.13 -3.64
N ALA A 7 -7.94 1.64 -4.55
CA ALA A 7 -7.10 2.80 -4.31
C ALA A 7 -7.94 4.07 -4.11
N GLN A 8 -9.00 4.24 -4.90
CA GLN A 8 -9.90 5.39 -4.76
C GLN A 8 -10.68 5.33 -3.45
N GLU A 9 -11.14 4.15 -3.05
CA GLU A 9 -11.76 3.91 -1.75
C GLU A 9 -10.83 4.21 -0.60
N ALA A 10 -9.58 3.73 -0.66
CA ALA A 10 -8.58 4.00 0.38
C ALA A 10 -8.32 5.51 0.57
N VAL A 11 -8.22 6.27 -0.52
CA VAL A 11 -8.09 7.74 -0.44
C VAL A 11 -9.30 8.35 0.25
N ARG A 12 -10.52 7.92 -0.09
CA ARG A 12 -11.76 8.44 0.53
C ARG A 12 -11.79 8.15 2.03
N GLU A 13 -11.55 6.92 2.45
CA GLU A 13 -11.60 6.52 3.86
C GLU A 13 -10.54 7.24 4.71
N LEU A 14 -9.30 7.31 4.23
CA LEU A 14 -8.23 8.02 4.93
C LEU A 14 -8.51 9.53 5.01
N THR A 15 -8.98 10.13 3.92
CA THR A 15 -9.28 11.56 3.87
C THR A 15 -10.45 11.91 4.79
N ALA A 16 -11.46 11.04 4.89
CA ALA A 16 -12.59 11.22 5.78
C ALA A 16 -12.17 11.32 7.26
N ILE A 17 -11.10 10.61 7.66
CA ILE A 17 -10.54 10.69 9.02
C ILE A 17 -9.55 11.86 9.14
N ALA A 18 -8.67 12.04 8.14
CA ALA A 18 -7.56 12.99 8.21
C ALA A 18 -8.00 14.45 8.06
N ASP A 19 -8.96 14.76 7.18
CA ASP A 19 -9.34 16.14 6.89
C ASP A 19 -9.96 16.88 8.07
N PRO A 20 -10.93 16.29 8.81
CA PRO A 20 -11.55 16.96 9.95
C PRO A 20 -10.56 17.26 11.08
N VAL A 21 -9.51 16.44 11.23
CA VAL A 21 -8.54 16.60 12.32
C VAL A 21 -7.37 17.52 11.96
N LYS A 22 -7.11 17.80 10.68
CA LYS A 22 -6.01 18.70 10.23
C LYS A 22 -5.91 20.02 11.01
N PRO A 23 -6.99 20.78 11.25
CA PRO A 23 -6.91 22.05 11.99
C PRO A 23 -6.57 21.89 13.49
N HIS A 24 -6.66 20.66 14.00
CA HIS A 24 -6.43 20.32 15.39
C HIS A 24 -5.06 19.71 15.64
N LEU A 25 -4.28 19.42 14.58
CA LEU A 25 -2.91 18.94 14.70
C LEU A 25 -1.98 20.11 15.03
N THR A 26 -1.43 20.11 16.24
CA THR A 26 -0.60 21.19 16.78
C THR A 26 0.89 20.87 16.78
N ILE A 27 1.25 19.59 16.75
CA ILE A 27 2.63 19.13 16.76
C ILE A 27 3.10 18.95 15.32
N ASP A 28 4.10 19.75 14.92
CA ASP A 28 4.75 19.56 13.63
C ASP A 28 5.66 18.33 13.70
N THR A 29 5.34 17.31 12.91
CA THR A 29 6.15 16.11 12.79
C THR A 29 6.43 15.80 11.32
N PRO A 30 7.50 15.04 11.03
CA PRO A 30 7.70 14.45 9.71
C PRO A 30 6.53 13.55 9.26
N LEU A 31 5.77 12.96 10.20
CA LEU A 31 4.65 12.07 9.91
C LEU A 31 3.50 12.81 9.20
N ARG A 32 3.23 14.06 9.60
CA ARG A 32 2.20 14.89 8.96
C ARG A 32 2.51 15.14 7.48
N ARG A 33 3.77 15.44 7.15
CA ARG A 33 4.22 15.58 5.75
C ARG A 33 4.18 14.25 5.01
N ALA A 34 4.64 13.18 5.65
CA ALA A 34 4.61 11.84 5.07
C ALA A 34 3.18 11.36 4.77
N LEU A 35 2.21 11.68 5.62
CA LEU A 35 0.79 11.34 5.40
C LEU A 35 0.24 12.03 4.15
N ALA A 36 0.53 13.33 3.96
CA ALA A 36 0.11 14.04 2.76
C ALA A 36 0.71 13.41 1.49
N GLY A 37 2.01 13.11 1.50
CA GLY A 37 2.67 12.42 0.39
C GLY A 37 2.14 11.01 0.15
N ALA A 38 1.76 10.28 1.20
CA ALA A 38 1.15 8.96 1.07
C ALA A 38 -0.23 9.03 0.40
N LEU A 39 -1.08 10.00 0.78
CA LEU A 39 -2.39 10.19 0.14
C LEU A 39 -2.26 10.55 -1.34
N GLU A 40 -1.30 11.41 -1.68
CA GLU A 40 -0.98 11.74 -3.07
C GLU A 40 -0.51 10.49 -3.84
N GLN A 41 0.38 9.70 -3.25
CA GLN A 41 0.87 8.46 -3.85
C GLN A 41 -0.27 7.46 -4.11
N ILE A 42 -1.18 7.25 -3.16
CA ILE A 42 -2.33 6.35 -3.34
C ILE A 42 -3.26 6.90 -4.44
N GLY A 43 -3.52 8.20 -4.43
CA GLY A 43 -4.30 8.84 -5.50
C GLY A 43 -3.69 8.65 -6.88
N GLY A 44 -2.35 8.66 -6.98
CA GLY A 44 -1.61 8.37 -8.21
C GLY A 44 -1.72 6.91 -8.70
N LEU A 45 -2.09 5.96 -7.84
CA LEU A 45 -2.32 4.57 -8.26
C LEU A 45 -3.58 4.41 -9.10
N VAL A 46 -4.60 5.25 -8.89
CA VAL A 46 -5.86 5.18 -9.64
C VAL A 46 -5.63 5.33 -11.16
N PRO A 47 -5.02 6.42 -11.67
CA PRO A 47 -4.75 6.55 -13.09
C PRO A 47 -3.73 5.52 -13.59
N ALA A 48 -2.79 5.08 -12.75
CA ALA A 48 -1.84 4.03 -13.11
C ALA A 48 -2.53 2.69 -13.37
N TYR A 49 -3.44 2.27 -12.49
CA TYR A 49 -4.24 1.07 -12.68
C TYR A 49 -5.21 1.21 -13.86
N GLN A 50 -5.78 2.39 -14.11
CA GLN A 50 -6.62 2.61 -15.29
C GLN A 50 -5.82 2.47 -16.60
N ALA A 51 -4.63 3.07 -16.66
CA ALA A 51 -3.74 2.94 -17.83
C ALA A 51 -3.31 1.49 -18.04
N MET A 52 -2.93 0.78 -16.97
CA MET A 52 -2.56 -0.62 -17.05
C MET A 52 -3.72 -1.50 -17.55
N ALA A 53 -4.95 -1.22 -17.12
CA ALA A 53 -6.14 -1.93 -17.60
C ALA A 53 -6.35 -1.74 -19.11
N SER A 54 -6.12 -0.52 -19.63
CA SER A 54 -6.26 -0.24 -21.07
C SER A 54 -5.20 -0.94 -21.94
N VAL A 55 -3.99 -1.14 -21.42
CA VAL A 55 -2.91 -1.84 -22.14
C VAL A 55 -3.20 -3.33 -22.27
N PHE A 56 -3.95 -3.90 -21.33
CA PHE A 56 -4.29 -5.32 -21.30
C PHE A 56 -5.67 -5.64 -21.87
N GLU A 57 -6.31 -4.69 -22.55
CA GLU A 57 -7.56 -4.93 -23.27
C GLU A 57 -7.41 -6.12 -24.23
N GLY A 58 -8.22 -7.16 -24.02
CA GLY A 58 -8.22 -8.37 -24.84
C GLY A 58 -7.52 -9.60 -24.24
N ARG A 59 -6.98 -9.51 -23.02
CA ARG A 59 -6.56 -10.68 -22.25
C ARG A 59 -6.91 -10.56 -20.77
N ASP A 60 -6.98 -11.70 -20.09
CA ASP A 60 -7.06 -11.72 -18.64
C ASP A 60 -5.72 -11.28 -18.02
N ALA A 61 -5.78 -10.74 -16.80
CA ALA A 61 -4.59 -10.42 -16.03
C ALA A 61 -3.83 -11.72 -15.69
N THR A 62 -2.50 -11.65 -15.67
CA THR A 62 -1.70 -12.76 -15.16
C THR A 62 -1.80 -12.81 -13.64
N VAL A 63 -1.53 -14.00 -13.06
CA VAL A 63 -1.48 -14.18 -11.60
C VAL A 63 -0.53 -13.17 -10.93
N ALA A 64 0.60 -12.86 -11.57
CA ALA A 64 1.57 -11.89 -11.06
C ALA A 64 1.02 -10.45 -11.06
N GLU A 65 0.25 -10.07 -12.08
CA GLU A 65 -0.36 -8.74 -12.20
C GLU A 65 -1.47 -8.55 -11.17
N GLU A 66 -2.34 -9.54 -10.99
CA GLU A 66 -3.39 -9.53 -9.95
C GLU A 66 -2.77 -9.46 -8.55
N PHE A 67 -1.79 -10.33 -8.28
CA PHE A 67 -1.07 -10.32 -7.00
C PHE A 67 -0.40 -8.98 -6.74
N THR A 68 0.29 -8.41 -7.74
CA THR A 68 0.95 -7.10 -7.60
C THR A 68 -0.05 -5.99 -7.30
N ALA A 69 -1.21 -5.98 -7.98
CA ALA A 69 -2.25 -5.00 -7.73
C ALA A 69 -2.81 -5.10 -6.30
N LEU A 70 -3.12 -6.32 -5.84
CA LEU A 70 -3.62 -6.57 -4.49
C LEU A 70 -2.58 -6.21 -3.42
N CYS A 71 -1.36 -6.74 -3.51
CA CYS A 71 -0.29 -6.47 -2.54
C CYS A 71 0.06 -5.00 -2.45
N THR A 72 0.14 -4.30 -3.58
CA THR A 72 0.44 -2.86 -3.59
C THR A 72 -0.64 -2.09 -2.86
N THR A 73 -1.91 -2.39 -3.12
CA THR A 73 -3.07 -1.76 -2.46
C THR A 73 -3.02 -1.96 -0.94
N HIS A 74 -2.88 -3.18 -0.43
CA HIS A 74 -2.80 -3.43 1.01
C HIS A 74 -1.59 -2.75 1.65
N MET A 75 -0.42 -2.81 0.99
CA MET A 75 0.80 -2.17 1.47
C MET A 75 0.61 -0.65 1.64
N VAL A 76 0.07 0.03 0.63
CA VAL A 76 -0.09 1.50 0.71
C VAL A 76 -1.17 1.91 1.69
N ARG A 77 -2.28 1.15 1.78
CA ARG A 77 -3.34 1.30 2.80
C ARG A 77 -2.73 1.30 4.20
N LEU A 78 -2.11 0.18 4.59
CA LEU A 78 -1.52 -0.01 5.92
C LEU A 78 -0.43 1.02 6.24
N ARG A 79 0.39 1.38 5.24
CA ARG A 79 1.42 2.42 5.42
C ARG A 79 0.79 3.77 5.74
N ALA A 80 -0.23 4.19 5.01
CA ALA A 80 -0.86 5.49 5.19
C ALA A 80 -1.65 5.58 6.50
N VAL A 81 -2.48 4.58 6.82
CA VAL A 81 -3.21 4.58 8.10
C VAL A 81 -2.26 4.48 9.29
N GLY A 82 -1.15 3.73 9.16
CA GLY A 82 -0.13 3.66 10.20
C GLY A 82 0.58 5.00 10.46
N LEU A 83 0.77 5.82 9.41
CA LEU A 83 1.27 7.19 9.57
C LEU A 83 0.26 8.09 10.30
N LEU A 84 -1.02 8.01 9.92
CA LEU A 84 -2.11 8.76 10.56
C LEU A 84 -2.23 8.39 12.06
N ARG A 85 -2.26 7.08 12.38
CA ARG A 85 -2.30 6.58 13.76
C ARG A 85 -1.16 7.14 14.60
N ARG A 86 0.08 7.07 14.09
CA ARG A 86 1.26 7.60 14.81
C ARG A 86 1.19 9.12 14.98
N GLN A 87 0.70 9.87 14.00
CA GLN A 87 0.53 11.32 14.14
C GLN A 87 -0.49 11.66 15.23
N LEU A 88 -1.63 10.97 15.25
CA LEU A 88 -2.68 11.19 16.26
C LEU A 88 -2.21 10.81 17.66
N ASP A 89 -1.48 9.71 17.78
CA ASP A 89 -0.87 9.27 19.04
C ASP A 89 0.14 10.30 19.59
N VAL A 90 0.93 10.94 18.71
CA VAL A 90 1.81 12.06 19.11
C VAL A 90 1.01 13.22 19.71
N GLU A 91 -0.09 13.63 19.08
CA GLU A 91 -0.95 14.70 19.60
C GLU A 91 -1.56 14.33 20.95
N LEU A 92 -2.08 13.11 21.08
CA LEU A 92 -2.72 12.64 22.32
C LEU A 92 -1.71 12.58 23.47
N ARG A 93 -0.50 12.07 23.23
CA ARG A 93 0.58 12.04 24.24
C ARG A 93 1.09 13.43 24.61
N ALA A 94 1.04 14.39 23.68
CA ALA A 94 1.35 15.79 23.95
C ALA A 94 0.22 16.53 24.70
N GLY A 95 -0.89 15.86 25.03
CA GLY A 95 -1.99 16.42 25.81
C GLY A 95 -3.09 17.07 24.97
N ASN A 96 -3.13 16.85 23.66
CA ASN A 96 -4.22 17.33 22.81
C ASN A 96 -5.51 16.53 23.04
N GLN A 97 -6.31 16.96 24.01
CA GLN A 97 -7.54 16.27 24.43
C GLN A 97 -8.79 16.74 23.68
N ARG A 98 -8.66 17.21 22.43
CA ARG A 98 -9.84 17.57 21.62
C ARG A 98 -10.63 16.32 21.25
N ALA A 99 -11.95 16.41 21.31
CA ALA A 99 -12.84 15.29 20.98
C ALA A 99 -12.61 14.77 19.56
N ALA A 100 -12.40 15.67 18.59
CA ALA A 100 -12.11 15.31 17.21
C ALA A 100 -10.81 14.50 17.05
N VAL A 101 -9.76 14.79 17.82
CA VAL A 101 -8.48 14.06 17.77
C VAL A 101 -8.64 12.65 18.36
N ARG A 102 -9.37 12.52 19.47
CA ARG A 102 -9.68 11.21 20.06
C ARG A 102 -10.53 10.34 19.14
N ALA A 103 -11.60 10.91 18.57
CA ALA A 103 -12.48 10.21 17.64
C ALA A 103 -11.69 9.74 16.41
N ALA A 104 -10.91 10.63 15.79
CA ALA A 104 -10.05 10.26 14.66
C ALA A 104 -9.03 9.17 15.02
N GLY A 105 -8.53 9.15 16.26
CA GLY A 105 -7.65 8.08 16.75
C GLY A 105 -8.35 6.73 16.78
N GLN A 106 -9.57 6.69 17.32
CA GLN A 106 -10.40 5.49 17.36
C GLN A 106 -10.77 5.00 15.96
N ASP A 107 -11.16 5.92 15.08
CA ASP A 107 -11.51 5.60 13.69
C ASP A 107 -10.30 5.08 12.91
N ALA A 108 -9.11 5.67 13.11
CA ALA A 108 -7.88 5.21 12.48
C ALA A 108 -7.40 3.85 13.00
N ASP A 109 -7.59 3.57 14.30
CA ASP A 109 -7.32 2.25 14.88
C ASP A 109 -8.26 1.20 14.29
N ALA A 110 -9.56 1.47 14.25
CA ALA A 110 -10.55 0.56 13.66
C ALA A 110 -10.29 0.30 12.17
N LEU A 111 -9.98 1.35 11.40
CA LEU A 111 -9.65 1.22 9.98
C LEU A 111 -8.39 0.39 9.75
N PHE A 112 -7.36 0.59 10.58
CA PHE A 112 -6.14 -0.21 10.51
C PHE A 112 -6.39 -1.67 10.80
N ASP A 113 -7.13 -1.97 11.87
CA ASP A 113 -7.42 -3.35 12.26
C ASP A 113 -8.24 -4.06 11.18
N ASN A 114 -9.21 -3.36 10.58
CA ASN A 114 -9.98 -3.86 9.44
C ASN A 114 -9.07 -4.16 8.23
N TRP A 115 -8.23 -3.21 7.82
CA TRP A 115 -7.32 -3.43 6.69
C TRP A 115 -6.23 -4.46 6.96
N CYS A 116 -5.82 -4.65 8.23
CA CYS A 116 -4.97 -5.76 8.63
C CYS A 116 -5.68 -7.09 8.43
N ALA A 117 -6.92 -7.22 8.89
CA ALA A 117 -7.72 -8.43 8.69
C ALA A 117 -7.94 -8.75 7.20
N GLU A 118 -8.23 -7.74 6.38
CA GLU A 118 -8.31 -7.87 4.92
C GLU A 118 -6.97 -8.35 4.34
N ALA A 119 -5.88 -7.68 4.68
CA ALA A 119 -4.55 -8.04 4.17
C ALA A 119 -4.16 -9.46 4.60
N GLU A 120 -4.43 -9.85 5.84
CA GLU A 120 -4.17 -11.20 6.33
C GLU A 120 -4.99 -12.22 5.54
N ALA A 121 -6.28 -12.01 5.31
CA ALA A 121 -7.12 -12.94 4.57
C ALA A 121 -6.62 -13.25 3.14
N TYR A 122 -5.98 -12.27 2.48
CA TYR A 122 -5.46 -12.42 1.12
C TYR A 122 -3.96 -12.76 1.05
N LEU A 123 -3.17 -12.30 2.02
CA LEU A 123 -1.71 -12.47 2.04
C LEU A 123 -1.25 -13.64 2.91
N VAL A 124 -2.15 -14.54 3.35
CA VAL A 124 -1.74 -15.87 3.88
C VAL A 124 -1.11 -16.68 2.74
N ALA A 125 0.12 -16.33 2.39
CA ALA A 125 1.03 -17.16 1.65
C ALA A 125 1.99 -17.78 2.68
N GLU A 126 2.14 -19.10 2.67
CA GLU A 126 3.34 -19.71 3.24
C GLU A 126 4.55 -18.98 2.68
N ALA A 127 5.49 -18.62 3.56
CA ALA A 127 6.70 -17.95 3.13
C ALA A 127 7.36 -18.79 2.02
N TYR A 128 7.49 -18.20 0.82
CA TYR A 128 8.08 -18.92 -0.30
C TYR A 128 9.51 -19.34 0.09
N PRO A 129 9.90 -20.61 -0.11
CA PRO A 129 11.25 -21.05 0.24
C PRO A 129 12.25 -20.20 -0.53
N LEU A 130 13.02 -19.38 0.19
CA LEU A 130 13.94 -18.43 -0.44
C LEU A 130 14.95 -19.15 -1.36
N GLY A 131 15.31 -20.40 -1.01
CA GLY A 131 16.17 -21.25 -1.83
C GLY A 131 15.61 -21.52 -3.22
N ASP A 132 14.31 -21.76 -3.35
CA ASP A 132 13.67 -22.05 -4.64
C ASP A 132 13.63 -20.79 -5.52
N LEU A 133 13.36 -19.64 -4.92
CA LEU A 133 13.36 -18.35 -5.64
C LEU A 133 14.75 -18.03 -6.19
N VAL A 134 15.77 -18.15 -5.34
CA VAL A 134 17.16 -17.89 -5.74
C VAL A 134 17.62 -18.91 -6.79
N ALA A 135 17.22 -20.18 -6.66
CA ALA A 135 17.56 -21.21 -7.64
C ALA A 135 17.02 -20.85 -9.04
N VAL A 136 15.76 -20.43 -9.15
CA VAL A 136 15.18 -20.00 -10.43
C VAL A 136 15.93 -18.79 -11.01
N GLN A 137 16.25 -17.80 -10.18
CA GLN A 137 16.99 -16.60 -10.61
C GLN A 137 18.40 -16.94 -11.12
N VAL A 138 19.11 -17.82 -10.39
CA VAL A 138 20.45 -18.29 -10.77
C VAL A 138 20.39 -19.10 -12.05
N GLU A 139 19.44 -20.04 -12.19
CA GLU A 139 19.32 -20.86 -13.39
C GLU A 139 18.93 -20.03 -14.62
N ALA A 140 18.06 -19.03 -14.46
CA ALA A 140 17.75 -18.09 -15.55
C ALA A 140 18.99 -17.32 -16.00
N ALA A 141 19.79 -16.81 -15.06
CA ALA A 141 21.05 -16.12 -15.37
C ALA A 141 22.06 -17.04 -16.07
N LEU A 142 22.21 -18.28 -15.59
CA LEU A 142 23.09 -19.28 -16.20
C LEU A 142 22.60 -19.71 -17.60
N ALA A 143 21.29 -19.83 -17.80
CA ALA A 143 20.72 -20.13 -19.11
C ALA A 143 21.03 -19.03 -20.13
N VAL A 144 20.88 -17.76 -19.73
CA VAL A 144 21.27 -16.61 -20.57
C VAL A 144 22.77 -16.62 -20.85
N ALA A 145 23.61 -16.88 -19.85
CA ALA A 145 25.06 -16.94 -20.04
C ALA A 145 25.47 -18.03 -21.04
N ARG A 146 24.89 -19.23 -20.92
CA ARG A 146 25.13 -20.35 -21.86
C ARG A 146 24.70 -20.03 -23.29
N LEU A 147 23.57 -19.34 -23.46
CA LEU A 147 23.10 -18.90 -24.77
C LEU A 147 24.09 -17.93 -25.41
N LEU A 148 24.54 -16.92 -24.66
CA LEU A 148 25.49 -15.92 -25.15
C LEU A 148 26.86 -16.54 -25.51
N ASP A 149 27.30 -17.54 -24.76
CA ASP A 149 28.54 -18.29 -25.05
C ASP A 149 28.39 -19.09 -26.36
N SER A 150 27.23 -19.73 -26.57
CA SER A 150 26.95 -20.50 -27.79
C SER A 150 26.74 -19.65 -29.05
N GLU A 151 26.43 -18.36 -28.91
CA GLU A 151 26.33 -17.41 -30.04
C GLU A 151 27.67 -16.73 -30.37
N ALA A 152 28.69 -16.91 -29.52
CA ALA A 152 30.03 -16.34 -29.70
C ALA A 152 31.01 -17.29 -30.43
N GLU A 153 30.65 -18.57 -30.61
CA GLU A 153 31.34 -19.57 -31.45
C GLU A 153 30.82 -19.59 -32.89
#